data_AF-A0A9D6HMH1-F1
#
_entry.id   AF-A0A9D6HMH1-F1
#
_cell.length_a   1.000
_cell.length_b   1.000
_cell.length_c   1.000
_cell.angle_alpha   90.00
_cell.angle_beta   90.00
_cell.angle_gamma   90.00
#
_symmetry.space_group_name_H-M   'P 1'
#
loop_
_entity.id
_entity.type
_entity.pdbx_description
1 polymer ?
#
loop_
_entity_poly.entity_id
_entity_poly.type
_entity_poly.pdbx_seq_one_letter_code
_entity_poly.pdbx_strand_id
1 'polypeptide(L)'
;LYFPHVHYFYQKCLNVWEGFAEAPGYRTLKTMQAGIKPQVGAQARKIRQSLDWGKYLEQGYVIAGSPKTVREQLAECITSLRVGHLMVLLQIGSMPKDLTLRNTELFAKEVMPYLRDLWPGYKDRWWPTGSAR
;
A
#
# COMPACT_ATOMS: atom_id res chain seq x y z
N LEU A 1 -17.68 -4.69 -2.32
CA LEU A 1 -16.84 -5.73 -2.92
C LEU A 1 -15.49 -5.88 -2.20
N TYR A 2 -14.62 -4.85 -2.21
CA TYR A 2 -13.27 -4.96 -1.65
C TYR A 2 -13.15 -4.73 -0.13
N PHE A 3 -14.07 -3.95 0.47
CA PHE A 3 -14.01 -3.56 1.89
C PHE A 3 -13.80 -4.73 2.87
N PRO A 4 -14.54 -5.86 2.81
CA PRO A 4 -14.37 -6.94 3.80
C PRO A 4 -12.94 -7.49 3.86
N HIS A 5 -12.25 -7.54 2.72
CA HIS A 5 -10.90 -8.09 2.61
C HIS A 5 -9.83 -7.10 3.11
N VAL A 6 -10.00 -5.82 2.77
CA VAL A 6 -9.18 -4.72 3.32
C VAL A 6 -9.34 -4.64 4.83
N HIS A 7 -10.59 -4.65 5.31
CA HIS A 7 -10.89 -4.58 6.72
C HIS A 7 -10.33 -5.81 7.46
N TYR A 8 -10.46 -7.01 6.90
CA TYR A 8 -9.81 -8.21 7.43
C TYR A 8 -8.30 -8.04 7.59
N PHE A 9 -7.60 -7.50 6.58
CA PHE A 9 -6.16 -7.27 6.66
C PHE A 9 -5.77 -6.36 7.85
N TYR A 10 -6.39 -5.19 7.96
CA TYR A 10 -6.06 -4.23 9.02
C TYR A 10 -6.46 -4.70 10.42
N GLN A 11 -7.56 -5.46 10.55
CA GLN A 11 -8.05 -5.96 11.85
C GLN A 11 -7.37 -7.26 12.31
N LYS A 12 -7.02 -8.14 11.38
CA LYS A 12 -6.57 -9.51 11.70
C LYS A 12 -5.11 -9.76 11.35
N CYS A 13 -4.62 -9.28 10.21
CA CYS A 13 -3.27 -9.58 9.74
C CYS A 13 -2.18 -8.73 10.41
N LEU A 14 -2.50 -7.52 10.89
CA LEU A 14 -1.53 -6.60 11.52
C LEU A 14 -1.48 -6.68 13.05
N ASN A 15 -1.62 -7.89 13.60
CA ASN A 15 -1.49 -8.17 15.04
C ASN A 15 -0.05 -8.61 15.36
N VAL A 16 0.87 -7.65 15.34
CA VAL A 16 2.28 -7.85 15.71
C VAL A 16 2.50 -7.42 17.16
N TRP A 17 3.16 -8.25 17.96
CA TRP A 17 3.59 -7.88 19.30
C TRP A 17 4.70 -6.82 19.24
N GLU A 18 4.66 -5.83 20.14
CA GLU A 18 5.51 -4.62 20.05
C GLU A 18 7.01 -4.93 19.95
N GLY A 19 7.52 -5.88 20.73
CA GLY A 19 8.95 -6.23 20.67
C GLY A 19 9.34 -7.14 19.50
N PHE A 20 8.39 -7.56 18.65
CA PHE A 20 8.67 -8.19 17.35
C PHE A 20 8.40 -7.25 16.18
N ALA A 21 7.98 -6.01 16.44
CA ALA A 21 7.69 -5.09 15.35
C ALA A 21 8.93 -4.73 14.53
N GLU A 22 10.12 -4.78 15.15
CA GLU A 22 11.38 -4.40 14.52
C GLU A 22 12.48 -5.44 14.78
N ALA A 23 13.38 -5.56 13.80
CA ALA A 23 14.51 -6.47 13.89
C ALA A 23 15.49 -5.98 14.99
N PRO A 24 15.97 -6.87 15.87
CA PRO A 24 16.91 -6.49 16.91
C PRO A 24 18.23 -5.99 16.31
N GLY A 25 18.80 -4.94 16.92
CA GLY A 25 20.19 -4.51 16.65
C GLY A 25 20.39 -3.42 15.59
N TYR A 26 19.37 -3.04 14.80
CA TYR A 26 19.54 -2.07 13.72
C TYR A 26 19.27 -0.60 14.09
N ARG A 27 18.72 -0.34 15.29
CA ARG A 27 18.32 1.01 15.73
C ARG A 27 18.70 1.27 17.18
N THR A 28 19.01 2.53 17.47
CA THR A 28 19.19 2.99 18.86
C THR A 28 17.85 3.02 19.60
N LEU A 29 17.89 2.89 20.93
CA LEU A 29 16.69 3.01 21.77
C LEU A 29 15.94 4.34 21.52
N LYS A 30 16.68 5.43 21.27
CA LYS A 30 16.12 6.75 20.97
C LYS A 30 15.31 6.75 19.67
N THR A 31 15.86 6.14 18.61
CA THR A 31 15.16 5.99 17.32
C THR A 31 13.90 5.13 17.48
N MET A 32 13.99 4.06 18.27
CA MET A 32 12.84 3.19 18.53
C MET A 32 11.71 3.94 19.26
N GLN A 33 12.05 4.71 20.29
CA GLN A 33 11.06 5.51 21.04
C GLN A 33 10.37 6.56 20.17
N ALA A 34 11.09 7.18 19.23
CA ALA A 34 10.55 8.22 18.35
C ALA A 34 9.69 7.64 17.20
N GLY A 35 10.09 6.52 16.60
CA GLY A 35 9.47 6.01 15.36
C GLY A 35 8.50 4.84 15.52
N ILE A 36 8.76 3.92 16.46
CA ILE A 36 8.03 2.64 16.54
C ILE A 36 6.77 2.80 17.38
N LYS A 37 6.88 3.47 18.53
CA LYS A 37 5.81 3.60 19.54
C LYS A 37 4.46 4.09 18.98
N PRO A 38 4.38 5.02 18.00
CA PRO A 38 3.12 5.45 17.41
C PRO A 38 2.51 4.43 16.43
N GLN A 39 3.33 3.58 15.80
CA GLN A 39 2.93 2.71 14.69
C GLN A 39 2.58 1.28 15.13
N VAL A 40 3.05 0.87 16.30
CA VAL A 40 2.88 -0.49 16.83
C VAL A 40 2.18 -0.47 18.17
N GLY A 41 1.69 -1.63 18.60
CA GLY A 41 1.17 -1.77 19.95
C GLY A 41 -0.28 -1.39 20.16
N ALA A 42 -0.66 -1.29 21.43
CA ALA A 42 -2.06 -1.14 21.84
C ALA A 42 -2.73 0.12 21.27
N GLN A 43 -2.01 1.23 21.19
CA GLN A 43 -2.53 2.49 20.63
C GLN A 43 -2.73 2.40 19.12
N ALA A 44 -1.74 1.89 18.38
CA ALA A 44 -1.86 1.70 16.94
C ALA A 44 -2.97 0.69 16.59
N ARG A 45 -3.13 -0.35 17.41
CA ARG A 45 -4.24 -1.31 17.30
C ARG A 45 -5.60 -0.64 17.51
N LYS A 46 -5.75 0.23 18.53
CA LYS A 46 -6.99 0.98 18.77
C LYS A 46 -7.34 1.91 17.60
N ILE A 47 -6.34 2.61 17.04
CA ILE A 47 -6.53 3.46 15.86
C ILE A 47 -7.04 2.60 14.70
N ARG A 48 -6.37 1.48 14.39
CA ARG A 48 -6.78 0.56 13.33
C ARG A 48 -8.19 0.01 13.54
N GLN A 49 -8.56 -0.34 14.78
CA GLN A 49 -9.90 -0.83 15.12
C GLN A 49 -11.01 0.18 14.85
N SER A 50 -10.71 1.48 14.85
CA SER A 50 -11.68 2.54 14.58
C SER A 50 -11.86 2.87 13.09
N LEU A 51 -11.10 2.21 12.19
CA LEU A 51 -11.15 2.46 10.75
C LEU A 51 -12.33 1.74 10.08
N ASP A 52 -13.09 2.51 9.31
CA ASP A 52 -14.12 2.06 8.39
C ASP A 52 -13.71 2.38 6.93
N TRP A 53 -14.57 2.06 5.96
CA TRP A 53 -14.25 2.28 4.55
C TRP A 53 -13.95 3.74 4.22
N GLY A 54 -14.75 4.68 4.74
CA GLY A 54 -14.55 6.11 4.52
C GLY A 54 -13.18 6.56 5.02
N LYS A 55 -12.85 6.20 6.26
CA LYS A 55 -11.55 6.54 6.85
C LYS A 55 -10.37 5.90 6.14
N TYR A 56 -10.51 4.68 5.61
CA TYR A 56 -9.44 4.06 4.82
C TYR A 56 -9.10 4.89 3.57
N LEU A 57 -10.12 5.46 2.91
CA LEU A 57 -9.94 6.30 1.73
C LEU A 57 -9.44 7.70 2.11
N GLU A 58 -10.11 8.37 3.04
CA GLU A 58 -9.80 9.75 3.46
C GLU A 58 -8.39 9.88 4.03
N GLN A 59 -7.94 8.90 4.80
CA GLN A 59 -6.60 8.92 5.41
C GLN A 59 -5.52 8.30 4.51
N GLY A 60 -5.85 7.90 3.27
CA GLY A 60 -4.89 7.38 2.31
C GLY A 60 -4.34 5.98 2.61
N TYR A 61 -5.00 5.19 3.48
CA TYR A 61 -4.62 3.80 3.74
C TYR A 61 -4.87 2.91 2.52
N VAL A 62 -5.86 3.26 1.70
CA VAL A 62 -6.24 2.56 0.48
C VAL A 62 -6.64 3.56 -0.59
N ILE A 63 -6.12 3.38 -1.80
CA ILE A 63 -6.61 4.06 -3.00
C ILE A 63 -7.60 3.12 -3.68
N ALA A 64 -8.89 3.47 -3.70
CA ALA A 64 -9.92 2.68 -4.36
C ALA A 64 -11.06 3.55 -4.89
N GLY A 65 -11.68 3.09 -5.98
CA GLY A 65 -12.75 3.80 -6.67
C GLY A 65 -12.95 3.27 -8.08
N SER A 66 -13.43 4.13 -8.97
CA SER A 66 -13.40 3.84 -10.41
C SER A 66 -11.95 3.81 -10.92
N PRO A 67 -11.65 3.15 -12.07
CA PRO A 67 -10.30 3.22 -12.65
C PRO A 67 -9.82 4.64 -12.86
N LYS A 68 -10.70 5.56 -13.27
CA LYS A 68 -10.38 6.99 -13.41
C LYS A 68 -9.92 7.60 -12.08
N THR A 69 -10.68 7.40 -11.00
CA THR A 69 -10.33 7.90 -9.66
C THR A 69 -8.98 7.36 -9.20
N VAL A 70 -8.72 6.08 -9.45
CA VAL A 70 -7.45 5.44 -9.08
C VAL A 70 -6.28 6.01 -9.89
N ARG A 71 -6.46 6.26 -11.20
CA ARG A 71 -5.44 6.94 -12.04
C ARG A 71 -5.08 8.31 -11.47
N GLU A 72 -6.10 9.12 -11.16
CA GLU A 72 -5.92 10.50 -10.68
C GLU A 72 -5.16 10.51 -9.35
N GLN A 73 -5.61 9.73 -8.36
CA GLN A 73 -4.94 9.66 -7.05
C GLN A 73 -3.52 9.09 -7.13
N LEU A 74 -3.30 8.07 -7.96
CA LEU A 74 -1.96 7.53 -8.16
C LEU A 74 -1.05 8.51 -8.89
N ALA A 75 -1.53 9.22 -9.91
CA ALA A 75 -0.75 10.23 -10.62
C ALA A 75 -0.34 11.37 -9.68
N GLU A 76 -1.26 11.84 -8.83
CA GLU A 76 -0.97 12.85 -7.79
C GLU A 76 0.10 12.34 -6.81
N CYS A 77 -0.07 11.12 -6.28
CA CYS A 77 0.89 10.51 -5.36
C CYS A 77 2.27 10.31 -5.99
N ILE A 78 2.33 9.78 -7.21
CA ILE A 78 3.57 9.53 -7.95
C ILE A 78 4.31 10.84 -8.19
N THR A 79 3.61 11.88 -8.65
CA THR A 79 4.23 13.15 -9.03
C THR A 79 4.66 13.97 -7.81
N SER A 80 3.82 14.06 -6.77
CA SER A 80 4.11 14.81 -5.54
C SER A 80 5.28 14.23 -4.75
N LEU A 81 5.35 12.90 -4.64
CA LEU A 81 6.42 12.19 -3.92
C LEU A 81 7.63 11.86 -4.81
N ARG A 82 7.56 12.17 -6.11
CA ARG A 82 8.58 11.82 -7.13
C ARG A 82 8.93 10.33 -7.13
N VAL A 83 7.91 9.48 -7.21
CA VAL A 83 8.05 8.01 -7.18
C VAL A 83 8.55 7.48 -8.53
N GLY A 84 9.71 6.81 -8.53
CA GLY A 84 10.22 6.10 -9.71
C GLY A 84 9.69 4.67 -9.85
N HIS A 85 9.53 3.96 -8.73
CA HIS A 85 8.98 2.60 -8.69
C HIS A 85 7.84 2.52 -7.69
N LEU A 86 6.68 2.05 -8.15
CA LEU A 86 5.51 1.84 -7.30
C LEU A 86 5.24 0.35 -7.14
N MET A 87 5.39 -0.16 -5.92
CA MET A 87 4.93 -1.50 -5.57
C MET A 87 3.45 -1.44 -5.20
N VAL A 88 2.61 -2.18 -5.93
CA VAL A 88 1.16 -2.21 -5.70
C VAL A 88 0.73 -3.54 -5.08
N LEU A 89 -0.12 -3.47 -4.06
CA LEU A 89 -0.73 -4.64 -3.44
C LEU A 89 -2.14 -4.87 -4.02
N LEU A 90 -2.21 -5.62 -5.12
CA LEU A 90 -3.48 -5.91 -5.83
C LEU A 90 -4.23 -7.12 -5.25
N GLN A 91 -3.57 -7.89 -4.39
CA GLN A 91 -4.14 -8.94 -3.55
C GLN A 91 -3.95 -8.52 -2.10
N ILE A 92 -5.02 -8.39 -1.31
CA ILE A 92 -4.93 -7.96 0.09
C ILE A 92 -5.91 -8.76 0.97
N GLY A 93 -5.44 -9.12 2.15
CA GLY A 93 -6.22 -9.80 3.18
C GLY A 93 -6.81 -11.12 2.67
N SER A 94 -8.12 -11.27 2.85
CA SER A 94 -8.86 -12.49 2.53
C SER A 94 -9.44 -12.52 1.11
N MET A 95 -8.91 -11.73 0.17
CA MET A 95 -9.44 -11.70 -1.20
C MET A 95 -9.41 -13.09 -1.85
N PRO A 96 -10.54 -13.61 -2.37
CA PRO A 96 -10.56 -14.87 -3.10
C PRO A 96 -9.84 -14.71 -4.45
N LYS A 97 -9.48 -15.85 -5.06
CA LYS A 97 -8.75 -15.91 -6.33
C LYS A 97 -9.40 -15.06 -7.42
N ASP A 98 -10.70 -15.23 -7.66
CA ASP A 98 -11.38 -14.57 -8.78
C ASP A 98 -11.43 -13.05 -8.59
N LEU A 99 -11.62 -12.59 -7.35
CA LEU A 99 -11.60 -11.16 -7.04
C LEU A 99 -10.19 -10.57 -7.21
N THR A 100 -9.17 -11.32 -6.80
CA THR A 100 -7.76 -10.94 -6.97
C THR A 100 -7.40 -10.80 -8.44
N LEU A 101 -7.77 -11.79 -9.25
CA LEU A 101 -7.53 -11.78 -10.69
C LEU A 101 -8.25 -10.62 -11.36
N ARG A 102 -9.53 -10.40 -11.00
CA ARG A 102 -10.30 -9.25 -11.48
C ARG A 102 -9.65 -7.91 -11.14
N ASN A 103 -9.20 -7.73 -9.89
CA ASN A 103 -8.55 -6.48 -9.46
C ASN A 103 -7.23 -6.25 -10.21
N THR A 104 -6.46 -7.33 -10.40
CA THR A 104 -5.19 -7.30 -11.12
C THR A 104 -5.38 -6.98 -12.60
N GLU A 105 -6.35 -7.63 -13.25
CA GLU A 105 -6.69 -7.38 -14.65
C GLU A 105 -7.19 -5.94 -14.86
N LEU A 106 -8.06 -5.46 -13.99
CA LEU A 106 -8.57 -4.09 -14.05
C LEU A 106 -7.44 -3.08 -13.90
N PHE A 107 -6.54 -3.27 -12.93
CA PHE A 107 -5.37 -2.41 -12.79
C PHE A 107 -4.47 -2.45 -14.02
N ALA A 108 -4.19 -3.65 -14.54
CA ALA A 108 -3.28 -3.82 -15.67
C ALA A 108 -3.81 -3.20 -16.98
N LYS A 109 -5.12 -3.30 -17.22
CA LYS A 109 -5.76 -2.77 -18.44
C LYS A 109 -6.13 -1.30 -18.31
N GLU A 110 -6.69 -0.92 -17.16
CA GLU A 110 -7.36 0.37 -17.00
C GLU A 110 -6.56 1.36 -16.13
N VAL A 111 -5.46 1.01 -15.47
CA VAL A 111 -4.76 1.99 -14.61
C VAL A 111 -3.30 2.11 -15.01
N MET A 112 -2.58 0.99 -15.03
CA MET A 112 -1.15 0.94 -15.31
C MET A 112 -0.74 1.66 -16.59
N PRO A 113 -1.43 1.53 -17.75
CA PRO A 113 -0.99 2.18 -18.99
C PRO A 113 -0.93 3.71 -18.89
N TYR A 114 -1.81 4.31 -18.09
CA TYR A 114 -1.87 5.77 -17.90
C TYR A 114 -0.78 6.32 -16.98
N LEU A 115 -0.11 5.46 -16.22
CA LEU A 115 0.88 5.85 -15.22
C LEU A 115 2.32 5.56 -15.66
N ARG A 116 2.53 4.67 -16.63
CA ARG A 116 3.88 4.23 -17.07
C ARG A 116 4.75 5.36 -17.59
N ASP A 117 4.15 6.30 -18.32
CA ASP A 117 4.90 7.34 -19.04
C ASP A 117 4.91 8.69 -18.31
N LEU A 118 4.64 8.70 -16.99
CA LEU A 118 4.62 9.94 -16.18
C LEU A 118 5.99 10.62 -16.07
N TRP A 119 7.09 9.89 -16.29
CA TRP A 119 8.45 10.40 -16.23
C TRP A 119 9.18 10.27 -17.57
N PRO A 120 8.80 11.06 -18.59
CA PRO A 120 9.43 10.97 -19.91
C PRO A 120 10.94 11.28 -19.81
N GLY A 121 11.75 10.45 -20.46
CA GLY A 121 13.22 10.59 -20.47
C GLY A 121 13.93 10.11 -19.20
N TYR A 122 13.21 9.64 -18.18
CA TYR A 122 13.85 9.06 -17.00
C TYR A 122 14.44 7.68 -17.33
N LYS A 123 15.75 7.53 -17.14
CA LYS A 123 16.43 6.24 -17.32
C LYS A 123 16.41 5.46 -16.01
N ASP A 124 15.60 4.42 -15.97
CA ASP A 124 15.58 3.47 -14.88
C ASP A 124 16.80 2.54 -14.94
N ARG A 125 17.81 2.84 -14.11
CA ARG A 125 19.05 2.06 -14.02
C ARG A 125 18.95 0.86 -13.09
N TRP A 126 17.88 0.78 -12.30
CA TRP A 126 17.73 -0.17 -11.20
C TRP A 126 16.70 -1.25 -11.50
N TRP A 127 15.96 -1.13 -12.62
CA TRP A 127 15.10 -2.20 -13.10
C TRP A 127 15.90 -3.48 -13.34
N PRO A 128 15.45 -4.64 -12.83
CA PRO A 128 16.09 -5.91 -13.13
C PRO A 128 16.05 -6.20 -14.63
N THR A 129 17.20 -6.13 -15.30
CA THR A 129 17.32 -6.35 -16.75
C THR A 129 17.01 -7.80 -17.16
N GLY A 130 17.17 -8.75 -16.25
CA GLY A 130 16.85 -10.17 -16.48
C GLY A 130 15.36 -10.52 -16.34
N SER A 131 14.53 -9.61 -15.84
CA SER A 131 13.09 -9.83 -15.62
C SER A 131 12.22 -9.28 -16.75
N ALA A 132 12.78 -8.51 -17.68
CA ALA A 132 12.09 -8.04 -18.86
C ALA A 132 12.13 -9.13 -19.95
N ARG A 133 10.99 -9.80 -20.16
CA ARG A 133 10.67 -10.56 -21.38
C ARG A 133 9.31 -10.12 -21.88
#